data_AF-A0A1I9GB04-F1
#
_entry.id   AF-A0A1I9GB04-F1
#
_cell.length_a   1.000
_cell.length_b   1.000
_cell.length_c   1.000
_cell.angle_alpha   90.00
_cell.angle_beta   90.00
_cell.angle_gamma   90.00
#
_symmetry.space_group_name_H-M   'P 1'
#
loop_
_entity.id
_entity.type
_entity.pdbx_description
1 polymer ?
#
loop_
_entity_poly.entity_id
_entity_poly.type
_entity_poly.pdbx_seq_one_letter_code
_entity_poly.pdbx_strand_id
1 'polypeptide(L)'
;VMDFPVGFLPDLSKKISIPEKDILSKLFTDSYFSKGVIKEGAECLGKKTLFEQFILQPLWDVHKSGLVDEDLEKLKAFADKMNVKIRSRRTMEAFDEFMRGWLPLTKACFRAAIGSSPSSQSFTHPRRLASLSLDENHSLYETVRACDSSATTVVFVAKILQYGETVLVMCRVLSGSIRKDDQLFLINNKHSNGTVLERPLVTICGVYLLMGREKIAVDCVVAGAVCAIEFSSEMLATTLCSEAVSEGLIRVTHGAKPLVRVSVQPEGGLDELKSLRTALKQLSVLDSNIRVVEQENGELAMFAAGEVHLQKCLTDLYNMGQSNIKVSEPSVPFFETIISIPGLPNNSMQPVVSICSCLYYEMMEIL
;
A
#
# COMPACT_ATOMS: atom_id res chain seq x y z
N VAL A 1 -1.46 -18.99 -7.78
CA VAL A 1 -1.19 -20.41 -7.44
C VAL A 1 -0.64 -20.41 -6.02
N MET A 2 -1.33 -21.05 -5.06
CA MET A 2 -0.81 -21.11 -3.70
C MET A 2 0.37 -22.09 -3.69
N ASP A 3 1.57 -21.58 -3.47
CA ASP A 3 2.74 -22.42 -3.25
C ASP A 3 2.69 -22.98 -1.84
N PHE A 4 2.35 -24.27 -1.72
CA PHE A 4 2.61 -25.00 -0.50
C PHE A 4 4.11 -25.07 -0.23
N PRO A 5 4.52 -25.16 1.05
CA PRO A 5 5.91 -25.42 1.38
C PRO A 5 6.45 -26.63 0.60
N VAL A 6 7.69 -26.47 0.13
CA VAL A 6 8.43 -27.45 -0.67
C VAL A 6 8.31 -28.84 -0.04
N GLY A 7 7.83 -29.82 -0.80
CA GLY A 7 7.76 -31.20 -0.33
C GLY A 7 6.40 -31.63 0.21
N PHE A 8 5.53 -30.71 0.67
CA PHE A 8 4.23 -31.09 1.22
C PHE A 8 3.34 -31.82 0.19
N LEU A 9 3.16 -31.23 -1.01
CA LEU A 9 2.35 -31.83 -2.07
C LEU A 9 2.99 -33.08 -2.69
N PRO A 10 4.31 -33.12 -2.97
CA PRO A 10 4.98 -34.35 -3.37
C PRO A 10 4.84 -35.50 -2.36
N ASP A 11 4.95 -35.21 -1.06
CA ASP A 11 4.83 -36.24 -0.02
C ASP A 11 3.39 -36.70 0.16
N LEU A 12 2.42 -35.79 0.06
CA LEU A 12 1.00 -36.13 0.05
C LEU A 12 0.62 -36.96 -1.18
N SER A 13 1.07 -36.55 -2.36
CA SER A 13 0.91 -37.26 -3.64
C SER A 13 1.41 -38.70 -3.56
N LYS A 14 2.61 -38.91 -3.01
CA LYS A 14 3.15 -40.26 -2.75
C LYS A 14 2.30 -41.05 -1.77
N LYS A 15 1.84 -40.42 -0.68
CA LYS A 15 1.02 -41.08 0.35
C LYS A 15 -0.35 -41.53 -0.18
N ILE A 16 -0.99 -40.75 -1.04
CA ILE A 16 -2.33 -41.04 -1.54
C ILE A 16 -2.37 -41.60 -2.97
N SER A 17 -1.21 -41.70 -3.64
CA SER A 17 -1.06 -42.18 -5.02
C SER A 17 -1.89 -41.41 -6.05
N ILE A 18 -2.00 -40.08 -5.89
CA ILE A 18 -2.72 -39.18 -6.80
C ILE A 18 -1.75 -38.11 -7.33
N PRO A 19 -1.77 -37.77 -8.62
CA PRO A 19 -0.91 -36.73 -9.18
C PRO A 19 -1.02 -35.38 -8.46
N GLU A 20 0.12 -34.71 -8.26
CA GLU A 20 0.18 -33.41 -7.56
C GLU A 20 -0.73 -32.35 -8.15
N LYS A 21 -0.85 -32.31 -9.49
CA LYS A 21 -1.71 -31.37 -10.21
C LYS A 21 -3.20 -31.55 -9.88
N ASP A 22 -3.63 -32.80 -9.74
CA ASP A 22 -5.03 -33.13 -9.44
C ASP A 22 -5.36 -32.80 -7.98
N ILE A 23 -4.42 -33.04 -7.07
CA ILE A 23 -4.54 -32.61 -5.67
C ILE A 23 -4.62 -31.09 -5.61
N LEU A 24 -3.69 -30.37 -6.24
CA LEU A 24 -3.64 -28.91 -6.22
C LEU A 24 -4.92 -28.24 -6.72
N SER A 25 -5.49 -28.76 -7.81
CA SER A 25 -6.73 -28.20 -8.39
C SER A 25 -7.97 -28.45 -7.52
N LYS A 26 -7.96 -29.49 -6.68
CA LYS A 26 -9.10 -29.89 -5.84
C LYS A 26 -8.92 -29.62 -4.35
N LEU A 27 -7.73 -29.25 -3.91
CA LEU A 27 -7.40 -29.14 -2.49
C LEU A 27 -8.23 -28.06 -1.78
N PHE A 28 -8.53 -26.96 -2.44
CA PHE A 28 -9.33 -25.85 -1.91
C PHE A 28 -10.78 -25.83 -2.43
N THR A 29 -11.26 -26.97 -2.93
CA THR A 29 -12.65 -27.11 -3.38
C THR A 29 -13.41 -28.09 -2.48
N ASP A 30 -14.71 -28.22 -2.69
CA ASP A 30 -15.59 -29.20 -2.03
C ASP A 30 -15.37 -30.61 -2.59
N SER A 31 -14.13 -31.06 -2.48
CA SER A 31 -13.66 -32.36 -2.90
C SER A 31 -13.37 -33.22 -1.68
N TYR A 32 -13.59 -34.53 -1.81
CA TYR A 32 -13.54 -35.48 -0.72
C TYR A 32 -12.69 -36.69 -1.11
N PHE A 33 -11.86 -37.19 -0.20
CA PHE A 33 -11.05 -38.38 -0.44
C PHE A 33 -11.69 -39.63 0.16
N SER A 34 -11.94 -40.64 -0.66
CA SER A 34 -12.45 -41.93 -0.20
C SER A 34 -11.93 -43.06 -1.08
N LYS A 35 -11.39 -44.11 -0.44
CA LYS A 35 -10.87 -45.32 -1.11
C LYS A 35 -9.90 -45.03 -2.28
N GLY A 36 -8.99 -44.07 -2.09
CA GLY A 36 -7.96 -43.74 -3.09
C GLY A 36 -8.45 -42.86 -4.25
N VAL A 37 -9.68 -42.33 -4.18
CA VAL A 37 -10.26 -41.49 -5.25
C VAL A 37 -10.78 -40.19 -4.66
N ILE A 38 -10.59 -39.09 -5.41
CA ILE A 38 -11.19 -37.79 -5.11
C ILE A 38 -12.57 -37.72 -5.76
N LYS A 39 -13.61 -37.46 -4.97
CA LYS A 39 -15.00 -37.32 -5.40
C LYS A 39 -15.58 -35.98 -4.95
N GLU A 40 -16.64 -35.54 -5.61
CA GLU A 40 -17.37 -34.32 -5.30
C GLU A 40 -18.75 -34.65 -4.68
N GLY A 41 -19.40 -33.68 -4.06
CA GLY A 41 -20.80 -33.79 -3.58
C GLY A 41 -21.02 -34.72 -2.39
N ALA A 42 -20.02 -34.90 -1.52
CA ALA A 42 -20.16 -35.70 -0.30
C ALA A 42 -20.44 -34.85 0.97
N GLU A 43 -20.78 -33.56 0.81
CA GLU A 43 -21.19 -32.67 1.92
C GLU A 43 -22.38 -33.24 2.69
N CYS A 44 -23.38 -33.76 1.98
CA CYS A 44 -24.62 -34.31 2.53
C CYS A 44 -24.38 -35.55 3.39
N LEU A 45 -23.19 -36.15 3.30
CA LEU A 45 -22.77 -37.33 4.07
C LEU A 45 -21.86 -36.95 5.25
N GLY A 46 -21.68 -35.66 5.54
CA GLY A 46 -20.82 -35.15 6.61
C GLY A 46 -19.36 -35.55 6.45
N LYS A 47 -18.90 -35.76 5.20
CA LYS A 47 -17.50 -36.11 4.94
C LYS A 47 -16.62 -34.88 5.04
N LYS A 48 -15.40 -35.08 5.54
CA LYS A 48 -14.38 -34.03 5.62
C LYS A 48 -13.82 -33.75 4.23
N THR A 49 -13.63 -32.48 3.90
CA THR A 49 -13.01 -32.08 2.63
C THR A 49 -11.54 -32.51 2.57
N LEU A 50 -10.96 -32.49 1.37
CA LEU A 50 -9.52 -32.71 1.18
C LEU A 50 -8.67 -31.78 2.06
N PHE A 51 -9.02 -30.49 2.07
CA PHE A 51 -8.31 -29.51 2.88
C PHE A 51 -8.41 -29.84 4.37
N GLU A 52 -9.62 -30.15 4.85
CA GLU A 52 -9.82 -30.47 6.26
C GLU A 52 -9.04 -31.72 6.66
N GLN A 53 -9.15 -32.78 5.87
CA GLN A 53 -8.54 -34.07 6.18
C GLN A 53 -7.01 -34.04 6.14
N PHE A 54 -6.42 -33.36 5.17
CA PHE A 54 -4.98 -33.44 4.91
C PHE A 54 -4.18 -32.22 5.40
N ILE A 55 -4.82 -31.08 5.63
CA ILE A 55 -4.16 -29.85 6.10
C ILE A 55 -4.61 -29.51 7.52
N LEU A 56 -5.91 -29.26 7.71
CA LEU A 56 -6.41 -28.71 8.98
C LEU A 56 -6.35 -29.71 10.12
N GLN A 57 -6.73 -30.97 9.89
CA GLN A 57 -6.72 -31.98 10.95
C GLN A 57 -5.29 -32.26 11.45
N PRO A 58 -4.27 -32.50 10.60
CA PRO A 58 -2.90 -32.63 11.08
C PRO A 58 -2.38 -31.36 11.78
N LEU A 59 -2.71 -30.17 11.26
CA LEU A 59 -2.33 -28.91 11.90
C LEU A 59 -2.94 -28.77 13.30
N TRP A 60 -4.22 -29.15 13.44
CA TRP A 60 -4.94 -29.13 14.71
C TRP A 60 -4.38 -30.14 15.70
N ASP A 61 -4.07 -31.35 15.25
CA ASP A 61 -3.52 -32.41 16.11
C ASP A 61 -2.12 -32.02 16.63
N VAL A 62 -1.30 -31.39 15.79
CA VAL A 62 0.01 -30.85 16.18
C VAL A 62 -0.15 -29.68 17.16
N HIS A 63 -1.05 -28.73 16.88
CA HIS A 63 -1.36 -27.62 17.77
C HIS A 63 -1.81 -28.12 19.15
N LYS A 64 -2.76 -29.06 19.17
CA LYS A 64 -3.27 -29.66 20.40
C LYS A 64 -2.14 -30.35 21.18
N SER A 65 -1.32 -31.15 20.50
CA SER A 65 -0.22 -31.86 21.16
C SER A 65 0.89 -30.91 21.67
N GLY A 66 1.20 -29.85 20.92
CA GLY A 66 2.30 -28.94 21.24
C GLY A 66 1.98 -27.79 22.19
N LEU A 67 0.74 -27.30 22.20
CA LEU A 67 0.35 -26.08 22.93
C LEU A 67 -0.80 -26.27 23.94
N VAL A 68 -1.60 -27.32 23.83
CA VAL A 68 -2.75 -27.56 24.72
C VAL A 68 -2.46 -28.67 25.71
N ASP A 69 -2.11 -29.85 25.18
CA ASP A 69 -1.82 -31.04 25.99
C ASP A 69 -0.35 -31.08 26.45
N GLU A 70 0.51 -30.24 25.84
CA GLU A 70 1.96 -30.16 26.07
C GLU A 70 2.72 -31.51 25.96
N ASP A 71 2.19 -32.44 25.15
CA ASP A 71 2.70 -33.79 24.96
C ASP A 71 3.83 -33.86 23.92
N LEU A 72 5.08 -33.80 24.43
CA LEU A 72 6.29 -33.85 23.63
C LEU A 72 6.47 -35.18 22.87
N GLU A 73 6.09 -36.30 23.47
CA GLU A 73 6.32 -37.62 22.87
C GLU A 73 5.38 -37.84 21.68
N LYS A 74 4.12 -37.43 21.82
CA LYS A 74 3.17 -37.42 20.71
C LYS A 74 3.60 -36.47 19.60
N LEU A 75 4.14 -35.30 19.94
CA LEU A 75 4.68 -34.35 18.97
C LEU A 75 5.87 -34.93 18.20
N LYS A 76 6.82 -35.60 18.87
CA LYS A 76 7.93 -36.32 18.20
C LYS A 76 7.43 -37.43 17.30
N ALA A 77 6.44 -38.21 17.74
CA ALA A 77 5.83 -39.24 16.91
C ALA A 77 5.17 -38.67 15.63
N PHE A 78 4.59 -37.47 15.70
CA PHE A 78 4.13 -36.75 14.50
C PHE A 78 5.29 -36.27 13.63
N ALA A 79 6.37 -35.78 14.24
CA ALA A 79 7.59 -35.37 13.56
C ALA A 79 8.18 -36.51 12.74
N ASP A 80 8.29 -37.70 13.31
CA ASP A 80 8.81 -38.89 12.62
C ASP A 80 7.92 -39.27 11.41
N LYS A 81 6.59 -39.23 11.56
CA LYS A 81 5.62 -39.50 10.46
C LYS A 81 5.71 -38.48 9.31
N MET A 82 6.12 -37.26 9.63
CA MET A 82 6.27 -36.16 8.68
C MET A 82 7.72 -35.95 8.25
N ASN A 83 8.64 -36.84 8.68
CA ASN A 83 10.07 -36.76 8.41
C ASN A 83 10.71 -35.42 8.83
N VAL A 84 10.24 -34.86 9.94
CA VAL A 84 10.75 -33.64 10.56
C VAL A 84 11.58 -34.01 11.77
N LYS A 85 12.80 -33.47 11.85
CA LYS A 85 13.70 -33.71 12.98
C LYS A 85 13.42 -32.70 14.08
N ILE A 86 13.17 -33.17 15.30
CA ILE A 86 13.06 -32.35 16.51
C ILE A 86 14.22 -32.69 17.44
N ARG A 87 14.97 -31.68 17.89
CA ARG A 87 16.06 -31.81 18.87
C ARG A 87 15.69 -31.25 20.23
N SER A 88 14.72 -30.34 20.24
CA SER A 88 14.32 -29.58 21.43
C SER A 88 13.68 -30.48 22.49
N ARG A 89 14.00 -30.21 23.76
CA ARG A 89 13.47 -30.95 24.92
C ARG A 89 12.25 -30.29 25.56
N ARG A 90 12.03 -29.00 25.28
CA ARG A 90 10.85 -28.26 25.74
C ARG A 90 9.76 -28.34 24.67
N THR A 91 8.51 -28.61 25.08
CA THR A 91 7.41 -28.83 24.13
C THR A 91 7.16 -27.62 23.23
N MET A 92 7.16 -26.41 23.78
CA MET A 92 6.97 -25.18 22.99
C MET A 92 8.06 -24.99 21.92
N GLU A 93 9.31 -25.27 22.26
CA GLU A 93 10.43 -25.17 21.31
C GLU A 93 10.39 -26.29 20.26
N ALA A 94 10.01 -27.50 20.68
CA ALA A 94 9.81 -28.63 19.79
C ALA A 94 8.67 -28.38 18.80
N PHE A 95 7.59 -27.72 19.24
CA PHE A 95 6.48 -27.31 18.38
C PHE A 95 6.94 -26.29 17.34
N ASP A 96 7.70 -25.28 17.76
CA ASP A 96 8.32 -24.29 16.89
C ASP A 96 9.26 -24.94 15.85
N GLU A 97 10.13 -25.87 16.28
CA GLU A 97 11.04 -26.62 15.42
C GLU A 97 10.27 -27.48 14.41
N PHE A 98 9.21 -28.16 14.87
CA PHE A 98 8.31 -28.93 14.02
C PHE A 98 7.67 -28.05 12.96
N MET A 99 7.06 -26.92 13.34
CA MET A 99 6.36 -26.03 12.40
C MET A 99 7.31 -25.40 11.39
N ARG A 100 8.52 -25.00 11.81
CA ARG A 100 9.56 -24.49 10.89
C ARG A 100 10.04 -25.57 9.90
N GLY A 101 10.12 -26.83 10.34
CA GLY A 101 10.53 -27.95 9.50
C GLY A 101 9.42 -28.40 8.54
N TRP A 102 8.19 -28.50 9.02
CA TRP A 102 7.05 -29.01 8.27
C TRP A 102 6.45 -27.98 7.31
N LEU A 103 6.21 -26.76 7.79
CA LEU A 103 5.56 -25.68 7.03
C LEU A 103 6.38 -24.38 7.10
N PRO A 104 7.56 -24.33 6.45
CA PRO A 104 8.39 -23.12 6.43
C PRO A 104 7.72 -21.97 5.68
N LEU A 105 7.02 -21.11 6.43
CA LEU A 105 6.27 -19.97 5.91
C LEU A 105 7.13 -19.06 5.04
N THR A 106 8.36 -18.75 5.47
CA THR A 106 9.28 -17.88 4.73
C THR A 106 9.51 -18.38 3.30
N LYS A 107 9.82 -19.67 3.11
CA LYS A 107 10.06 -20.24 1.78
C LYS A 107 8.80 -20.21 0.92
N ALA A 108 7.63 -20.53 1.51
CA ALA A 108 6.35 -20.50 0.81
C ALA A 108 6.00 -19.07 0.37
N CYS A 109 6.11 -18.09 1.26
CA CYS A 109 5.86 -16.67 0.95
C CYS A 109 6.80 -16.14 -0.15
N PHE A 110 8.11 -16.43 -0.08
CA PHE A 110 9.04 -15.98 -1.11
C PHE A 110 8.72 -16.60 -2.48
N ARG A 111 8.34 -17.87 -2.54
CA ARG A 111 7.94 -18.51 -3.81
C ARG A 111 6.65 -17.96 -4.35
N ALA A 112 5.63 -17.79 -3.49
CA ALA A 112 4.39 -17.16 -3.88
C ALA A 112 4.61 -15.73 -4.44
N ALA A 113 5.56 -14.99 -3.85
CA ALA A 113 5.96 -13.68 -4.36
C ALA A 113 6.70 -13.78 -5.71
N ILE A 114 7.62 -14.73 -5.89
CA ILE A 114 8.33 -14.97 -7.16
C ILE A 114 7.38 -15.45 -8.26
N GLY A 115 6.39 -16.27 -7.91
CA GLY A 115 5.34 -16.75 -8.81
C GLY A 115 4.27 -15.70 -9.13
N SER A 116 4.32 -14.54 -8.47
CA SER A 116 3.51 -13.38 -8.83
C SER A 116 4.09 -12.66 -10.05
N SER A 117 3.33 -11.74 -10.65
CA SER A 117 3.77 -11.00 -11.83
C SER A 117 5.05 -10.19 -11.52
N PRO A 118 6.09 -10.23 -12.38
CA PRO A 118 7.32 -9.49 -12.14
C PRO A 118 7.06 -7.99 -12.08
N SER A 119 7.96 -7.26 -11.41
CA SER A 119 7.83 -5.82 -11.22
C SER A 119 7.75 -5.04 -12.53
N SER A 120 8.43 -5.51 -13.59
CA SER A 120 8.38 -4.94 -14.94
C SER A 120 7.00 -5.09 -15.60
N GLN A 121 6.20 -6.08 -15.21
CA GLN A 121 4.87 -6.31 -15.77
C GLN A 121 3.75 -5.71 -14.91
N SER A 122 4.09 -5.00 -13.83
CA SER A 122 3.12 -4.47 -12.86
C SER A 122 2.12 -3.46 -13.44
N PHE A 123 2.45 -2.82 -14.55
CA PHE A 123 1.63 -1.80 -15.21
C PHE A 123 1.15 -2.23 -16.61
N THR A 124 1.19 -3.52 -16.93
CA THR A 124 0.66 -4.05 -18.20
C THR A 124 -0.88 -3.99 -18.27
N HIS A 125 -1.54 -4.09 -17.12
CA HIS A 125 -3.00 -4.11 -17.03
C HIS A 125 -3.55 -2.67 -16.92
N PRO A 126 -4.53 -2.28 -17.76
CA PRO A 126 -5.11 -0.93 -17.74
C PRO A 126 -5.60 -0.43 -16.38
N ARG A 127 -6.16 -1.29 -15.53
CA ARG A 127 -6.59 -0.93 -14.17
C ARG A 127 -5.45 -0.44 -13.27
N ARG A 128 -4.22 -0.94 -13.50
CA ARG A 128 -3.03 -0.52 -12.76
C ARG A 128 -2.53 0.84 -13.26
N LEU A 129 -2.59 1.07 -14.57
CA LEU A 129 -2.28 2.38 -15.16
C LEU A 129 -3.28 3.44 -14.69
N ALA A 130 -4.58 3.13 -14.71
CA ALA A 130 -5.64 4.01 -14.21
C ALA A 130 -5.46 4.41 -12.73
N SER A 131 -4.82 3.56 -11.91
CA SER A 131 -4.50 3.91 -10.52
C SER A 131 -3.48 5.04 -10.36
N LEU A 132 -2.79 5.41 -11.45
CA LEU A 132 -1.86 6.53 -11.55
C LEU A 132 -2.40 7.67 -12.44
N SER A 133 -3.72 7.71 -12.68
CA SER A 133 -4.38 8.64 -13.62
C SER A 133 -3.86 8.54 -15.05
N LEU A 134 -3.38 7.36 -15.46
CA LEU A 134 -2.98 7.10 -16.85
C LEU A 134 -4.12 6.47 -17.63
N ASP A 135 -4.63 7.20 -18.60
CA ASP A 135 -5.50 6.70 -19.66
C ASP A 135 -4.73 6.57 -20.99
N GLU A 136 -5.36 5.97 -21.99
CA GLU A 136 -4.74 5.72 -23.30
C GLU A 136 -4.34 7.01 -24.05
N ASN A 137 -4.85 8.17 -23.64
CA ASN A 137 -4.55 9.46 -24.26
C ASN A 137 -3.33 10.15 -23.60
N HIS A 138 -2.94 9.73 -22.40
CA HIS A 138 -1.81 10.33 -21.70
C HIS A 138 -0.48 9.93 -22.37
N SER A 139 0.38 10.94 -22.62
CA SER A 139 1.71 10.77 -23.22
C SER A 139 2.64 9.75 -22.56
N LEU A 140 2.47 9.48 -21.26
CA LEU A 140 3.29 8.55 -20.49
C LEU A 140 2.69 7.14 -20.43
N TYR A 141 1.49 6.91 -20.98
CA TYR A 141 0.76 5.65 -20.86
C TYR A 141 1.59 4.47 -21.36
N GLU A 142 2.06 4.53 -22.61
CA GLU A 142 2.78 3.41 -23.22
C GLU A 142 4.19 3.26 -22.63
N THR A 143 4.85 4.37 -22.28
CA THR A 143 6.16 4.37 -21.60
C THR A 143 6.10 3.63 -20.26
N VAL A 144 5.10 3.95 -19.42
CA VAL A 144 4.91 3.29 -18.11
C VAL A 144 4.44 1.84 -18.28
N ARG A 145 3.61 1.55 -19.29
CA ARG A 145 3.13 0.21 -19.58
C ARG A 145 4.24 -0.73 -20.04
N ALA A 146 5.14 -0.26 -20.90
CA ALA A 146 6.26 -1.03 -21.45
C ALA A 146 7.34 -1.30 -20.40
N CYS A 147 7.54 -0.37 -19.44
CA CYS A 147 8.51 -0.50 -18.36
C CYS A 147 9.94 -0.80 -18.87
N ASP A 148 10.35 -0.10 -19.93
CA ASP A 148 11.67 -0.28 -20.55
C ASP A 148 12.76 0.51 -19.83
N SER A 149 13.87 -0.15 -19.49
CA SER A 149 15.03 0.47 -18.86
C SER A 149 15.83 1.44 -19.75
N SER A 150 15.71 1.34 -21.08
CA SER A 150 16.41 2.23 -22.02
C SER A 150 15.58 3.42 -22.52
N ALA A 151 14.28 3.44 -22.20
CA ALA A 151 13.37 4.51 -22.60
C ALA A 151 13.49 5.74 -21.68
N THR A 152 12.63 6.74 -21.93
CA THR A 152 12.44 7.91 -21.09
C THR A 152 12.31 7.54 -19.62
N THR A 153 13.07 8.21 -18.76
CA THR A 153 13.05 7.96 -17.32
C THR A 153 11.80 8.59 -16.72
N VAL A 154 10.96 7.76 -16.11
CA VAL A 154 9.73 8.16 -15.42
C VAL A 154 9.79 7.58 -14.02
N VAL A 155 9.79 8.46 -13.01
CA VAL A 155 9.87 8.08 -11.61
C VAL A 155 8.63 8.59 -10.88
N PHE A 156 7.94 7.69 -10.20
CA PHE A 156 6.79 8.01 -9.36
C PHE A 156 7.21 8.07 -7.90
N VAL A 157 7.01 9.24 -7.28
CA VAL A 157 7.30 9.49 -5.88
C VAL A 157 6.15 8.97 -5.02
N ALA A 158 6.49 8.11 -4.07
CA ALA A 158 5.51 7.47 -3.20
C ALA A 158 5.51 8.06 -1.78
N LYS A 159 6.69 8.38 -1.23
CA LYS A 159 6.80 8.81 0.17
C LYS A 159 8.09 9.57 0.44
N ILE A 160 8.04 10.54 1.36
CA ILE A 160 9.21 11.22 1.91
C ILE A 160 9.60 10.56 3.25
N LEU A 161 10.90 10.35 3.45
CA LEU A 161 11.48 9.66 4.61
C LEU A 161 12.63 10.50 5.19
N GLN A 162 12.65 10.66 6.51
CA GLN A 162 13.79 11.22 7.22
C GLN A 162 14.78 10.11 7.59
N TYR A 163 16.03 10.25 7.16
CA TYR A 163 17.16 9.37 7.50
C TYR A 163 18.27 10.19 8.15
N GLY A 164 18.25 10.25 9.49
CA GLY A 164 19.14 11.13 10.25
C GLY A 164 18.87 12.59 9.90
N GLU A 165 19.87 13.28 9.36
CA GLU A 165 19.75 14.67 8.88
C GLU A 165 19.35 14.74 7.39
N THR A 166 19.34 13.62 6.68
CA THR A 166 19.04 13.57 5.24
C THR A 166 17.57 13.24 4.96
N VAL A 167 16.93 14.01 4.09
CA VAL A 167 15.59 13.72 3.56
C VAL A 167 15.75 12.87 2.30
N LEU A 168 15.09 11.72 2.28
CA LEU A 168 15.06 10.81 1.13
C LEU A 168 13.64 10.67 0.60
N VAL A 169 13.53 10.51 -0.71
CA VAL A 169 12.27 10.29 -1.38
C VAL A 169 12.21 8.86 -1.87
N MET A 170 11.33 8.06 -1.26
CA MET A 170 11.01 6.73 -1.71
C MET A 170 10.13 6.81 -2.96
N CYS A 171 10.60 6.17 -4.02
CA CYS A 171 9.99 6.23 -5.34
C CYS A 171 10.07 4.88 -6.04
N ARG A 172 9.29 4.75 -7.11
CA ARG A 172 9.38 3.63 -8.05
C ARG A 172 9.80 4.16 -9.41
N VAL A 173 10.84 3.56 -10.00
CA VAL A 173 11.20 3.81 -11.38
C VAL A 173 10.19 3.04 -12.24
N LEU A 174 9.35 3.75 -12.98
CA LEU A 174 8.32 3.16 -13.84
C LEU A 174 8.85 2.87 -15.24
N SER A 175 9.78 3.69 -15.72
CA SER A 175 10.46 3.54 -17.00
C SER A 175 11.85 4.18 -16.91
N GLY A 176 12.77 3.75 -17.77
CA GLY A 176 14.14 4.23 -17.89
C GLY A 176 15.03 3.79 -16.73
N SER A 177 16.01 4.64 -16.41
CA SER A 177 16.97 4.42 -15.34
C SER A 177 17.34 5.73 -14.66
N ILE A 178 17.74 5.65 -13.39
CA ILE A 178 18.15 6.80 -12.59
C ILE A 178 19.54 6.57 -12.02
N ARG A 179 20.39 7.57 -12.16
CA ARG A 179 21.76 7.62 -11.65
C ARG A 179 21.98 8.89 -10.84
N LYS A 180 23.07 8.92 -10.09
CA LYS A 180 23.58 10.15 -9.50
C LYS A 180 23.93 11.14 -10.62
N ASP A 181 23.66 12.42 -10.35
CA ASP A 181 23.87 13.58 -11.21
C ASP A 181 22.93 13.67 -12.43
N ASP A 182 21.98 12.74 -12.56
CA ASP A 182 20.90 12.85 -13.55
C ASP A 182 20.06 14.11 -13.29
N GLN A 183 19.61 14.74 -14.38
CA GLN A 183 18.72 15.89 -14.33
C GLN A 183 17.32 15.49 -14.79
N LEU A 184 16.32 15.71 -13.93
CA LEU A 184 14.93 15.35 -14.21
C LEU A 184 14.00 16.56 -13.98
N PHE A 185 12.96 16.66 -14.79
CA PHE A 185 11.90 17.65 -14.62
C PHE A 185 10.92 17.22 -13.52
N LEU A 186 10.60 18.15 -12.63
CA LEU A 186 9.48 18.02 -11.69
C LEU A 186 8.15 18.25 -12.42
N ILE A 187 7.30 17.22 -12.45
CA ILE A 187 6.00 17.29 -13.12
C ILE A 187 4.89 17.48 -12.09
N ASN A 188 4.44 18.73 -11.92
CA ASN A 188 3.31 19.09 -11.09
C ASN A 188 1.99 19.02 -11.88
N ASN A 189 0.92 18.57 -11.20
CA ASN A 189 -0.41 18.40 -11.79
C ASN A 189 -1.41 19.53 -11.51
N LYS A 190 -1.00 20.60 -10.84
CA LYS A 190 -1.88 21.76 -10.64
C LYS A 190 -1.90 22.57 -11.93
N HIS A 191 -3.10 22.81 -12.48
CA HIS A 191 -3.32 23.66 -13.64
C HIS A 191 -2.70 25.05 -13.40
N SER A 192 -1.56 25.32 -14.02
CA SER A 192 -1.15 26.71 -14.27
C SER A 192 -1.94 27.20 -15.47
N ASN A 193 -2.87 28.12 -15.23
CA ASN A 193 -3.59 28.82 -16.28
C ASN A 193 -2.59 29.54 -17.21
N GLY A 194 -2.33 28.96 -18.38
CA GLY A 194 -1.68 29.62 -19.50
C GLY A 194 -0.17 29.77 -19.42
N THR A 195 0.45 29.70 -20.61
CA THR A 195 1.86 29.93 -20.96
C THR A 195 2.88 28.85 -20.55
N VAL A 196 3.81 28.63 -21.48
CA VAL A 196 4.83 27.57 -21.56
C VAL A 196 5.49 27.31 -20.21
N LEU A 197 5.30 26.09 -19.70
CA LEU A 197 5.77 25.64 -18.39
C LEU A 197 7.30 25.58 -18.37
N GLU A 198 7.96 26.60 -17.80
CA GLU A 198 9.29 26.40 -17.23
C GLU A 198 9.14 25.39 -16.08
N ARG A 199 9.42 24.13 -16.38
CA ARG A 199 9.39 23.06 -15.37
C ARG A 199 10.71 23.08 -14.61
N PRO A 200 10.67 23.10 -13.27
CA PRO A 200 11.90 23.09 -12.50
C PRO A 200 12.64 21.78 -12.73
N LEU A 201 13.91 21.90 -13.08
CA LEU A 201 14.84 20.78 -13.22
C LEU A 201 15.49 20.53 -11.86
N VAL A 202 15.58 19.26 -11.47
CA VAL A 202 16.27 18.83 -10.26
C VAL A 202 17.41 17.90 -10.60
N THR A 203 18.49 18.01 -9.83
CA THR A 203 19.64 17.11 -9.97
C THR A 203 19.55 16.03 -8.89
N ILE A 204 19.71 14.77 -9.29
CA ILE A 204 19.74 13.63 -8.38
C ILE A 204 21.09 13.59 -7.66
N CYS A 205 21.11 13.89 -6.37
CA CYS A 205 22.33 13.93 -5.56
C CYS A 205 22.79 12.52 -5.15
N GLY A 206 21.86 11.57 -5.06
CA GLY A 206 22.17 10.19 -4.68
C GLY A 206 21.00 9.23 -4.90
N VAL A 207 21.31 7.97 -5.17
CA VAL A 207 20.35 6.89 -5.35
C VAL A 207 20.68 5.78 -4.35
N TYR A 208 19.65 5.26 -3.67
CA TYR A 208 19.81 4.34 -2.55
C TYR A 208 18.77 3.20 -2.60
N LEU A 209 19.17 2.01 -2.17
CA LEU A 209 18.26 0.92 -1.84
C LEU A 209 18.01 0.91 -0.32
N LEU A 210 16.73 0.87 0.07
CA LEU A 210 16.33 0.85 1.48
C LEU A 210 16.29 -0.58 2.00
N MET A 211 17.12 -0.89 2.99
CA MET A 211 17.19 -2.19 3.68
C MET A 211 16.67 -2.07 5.12
N GLY A 212 15.48 -1.50 5.27
CA GLY A 212 14.83 -1.30 6.56
C GLY A 212 15.35 -0.07 7.30
N ARG A 213 16.38 -0.22 8.14
CA ARG A 213 17.02 0.88 8.90
C ARG A 213 18.28 1.42 8.23
N GLU A 214 18.81 0.68 7.26
CA GLU A 214 20.02 1.03 6.54
C GLU A 214 19.67 1.42 5.10
N LYS A 215 20.49 2.29 4.52
CA LYS A 215 20.44 2.65 3.10
C LYS A 215 21.75 2.23 2.44
N ILE A 216 21.65 1.62 1.27
CA ILE A 216 22.80 1.21 0.47
C ILE A 216 22.86 2.13 -0.75
N ALA A 217 23.93 2.89 -0.90
CA ALA A 217 24.15 3.71 -2.08
C ALA A 217 24.38 2.82 -3.31
N VAL A 218 23.76 3.17 -4.43
CA VAL A 218 23.88 2.45 -5.69
C VAL A 218 24.09 3.43 -6.84
N ASP A 219 24.83 3.01 -7.86
CA ASP A 219 25.17 3.88 -8.99
C ASP A 219 24.00 4.09 -9.95
N CYS A 220 23.13 3.09 -10.07
CA CYS A 220 22.02 3.07 -11.02
C CYS A 220 20.87 2.19 -10.52
N VAL A 221 19.64 2.65 -10.72
CA VAL A 221 18.41 1.86 -10.54
C VAL A 221 17.58 1.91 -11.83
N VAL A 222 17.03 0.77 -12.23
CA VAL A 222 16.29 0.62 -13.50
C VAL A 222 14.78 0.47 -13.27
N ALA A 223 14.02 0.60 -14.36
CA ALA A 223 12.58 0.41 -14.42
C ALA A 223 12.11 -0.86 -13.68
N GLY A 224 11.00 -0.71 -12.95
CA GLY A 224 10.40 -1.75 -12.12
C GLY A 224 10.87 -1.75 -10.66
N ALA A 225 12.02 -1.18 -10.36
CA ALA A 225 12.57 -1.16 -9.00
C ALA A 225 11.99 -0.04 -8.13
N VAL A 226 11.96 -0.30 -6.82
CA VAL A 226 11.67 0.70 -5.78
C VAL A 226 12.99 1.11 -5.16
N CYS A 227 13.24 2.41 -5.07
CA CYS A 227 14.45 2.97 -4.50
C CYS A 227 14.13 4.22 -3.68
N ALA A 228 15.16 4.77 -3.05
CA ALA A 228 15.12 6.09 -2.47
C ALA A 228 16.11 6.99 -3.21
N ILE A 229 15.72 8.24 -3.42
CA ILE A 229 16.56 9.24 -4.06
C ILE A 229 16.70 10.47 -3.18
N GLU A 230 17.83 11.12 -3.31
CA GLU A 230 18.12 12.43 -2.77
C GLU A 230 18.28 13.38 -3.95
N PHE A 231 17.64 14.54 -3.92
CA PHE A 231 17.76 15.54 -4.99
C PHE A 231 17.68 16.95 -4.43
N SER A 232 18.14 17.91 -5.23
CA SER A 232 18.47 19.27 -4.81
C SER A 232 17.27 20.21 -4.53
N SER A 233 16.06 19.71 -4.29
CA SER A 233 14.84 20.53 -4.22
C SER A 233 13.90 20.11 -3.09
N GLU A 234 13.21 21.10 -2.51
CA GLU A 234 12.16 20.93 -1.49
C GLU A 234 10.81 20.64 -2.20
N MET A 235 10.51 19.36 -2.42
CA MET A 235 9.71 18.85 -3.56
C MET A 235 8.18 18.91 -3.46
N LEU A 236 7.48 19.54 -4.44
CA LEU A 236 6.00 19.61 -4.64
C LEU A 236 5.41 18.74 -5.77
N ALA A 237 6.11 17.69 -6.23
CA ALA A 237 5.64 16.84 -7.32
C ALA A 237 5.51 15.36 -6.93
N THR A 238 4.65 14.64 -7.63
CA THR A 238 4.54 13.16 -7.53
C THR A 238 5.35 12.46 -8.62
N THR A 239 5.80 13.18 -9.64
CA THR A 239 6.43 12.61 -10.83
C THR A 239 7.69 13.37 -11.20
N LEU A 240 8.76 12.62 -11.47
CA LEU A 240 9.98 13.11 -12.10
C LEU A 240 10.10 12.46 -13.48
N CYS A 241 10.47 13.25 -14.49
CA CYS A 241 10.60 12.76 -15.86
C CYS A 241 11.85 13.34 -16.52
N SER A 242 12.53 12.57 -17.37
CA SER A 242 13.64 13.10 -18.18
C SER A 242 13.17 14.05 -19.30
N GLU A 243 11.86 14.04 -19.60
CA GLU A 243 11.23 14.90 -20.60
C GLU A 243 10.22 15.86 -19.95
N ALA A 244 10.06 17.04 -20.56
CA ALA A 244 9.08 18.02 -20.13
C ALA A 244 7.67 17.63 -20.62
N VAL A 245 6.94 16.84 -19.83
CA VAL A 245 5.58 16.38 -20.14
C VAL A 245 4.53 17.33 -19.57
N SER A 246 3.36 17.51 -20.22
CA SER A 246 2.28 18.41 -19.78
C SER A 246 1.63 18.01 -18.45
N GLU A 247 1.41 16.73 -18.22
CA GLU A 247 0.74 16.19 -17.04
C GLU A 247 1.58 15.05 -16.46
N GLY A 248 1.56 14.95 -15.14
CA GLY A 248 2.25 13.93 -14.37
C GLY A 248 1.29 12.92 -13.78
N LEU A 249 1.84 11.94 -13.07
CA LEU A 249 1.08 10.85 -12.49
C LEU A 249 0.44 11.27 -11.16
N ILE A 250 -0.84 10.95 -10.96
CA ILE A 250 -1.53 11.14 -9.67
C ILE A 250 -2.00 9.78 -9.21
N ARG A 251 -1.73 9.44 -7.94
CA ARG A 251 -2.34 8.25 -7.37
C ARG A 251 -3.84 8.48 -7.18
N VAL A 252 -4.66 7.82 -7.99
CA VAL A 252 -6.10 7.81 -7.80
C VAL A 252 -6.42 6.89 -6.63
N THR A 253 -6.83 7.47 -5.51
CA THR A 253 -7.41 6.71 -4.41
C THR A 253 -8.93 6.81 -4.48
N HIS A 254 -9.59 5.67 -4.59
CA HIS A 254 -11.01 5.55 -4.22
C HIS A 254 -11.10 5.60 -2.69
N GLY A 255 -10.86 6.77 -2.12
CA GLY A 255 -10.80 7.01 -0.68
C GLY A 255 -12.16 7.38 -0.09
N ALA A 256 -12.31 7.13 1.21
CA ALA A 256 -13.39 7.75 1.98
C ALA A 256 -13.15 9.26 2.03
N LYS A 257 -14.23 10.05 1.91
CA LYS A 257 -14.16 11.51 2.05
C LYS A 257 -13.49 11.84 3.40
N PRO A 258 -12.58 12.82 3.47
CA PRO A 258 -11.96 13.21 4.74
C PRO A 258 -13.03 13.57 5.78
N LEU A 259 -12.96 12.96 6.97
CA LEU A 259 -13.96 13.09 8.04
C LEU A 259 -13.40 13.73 9.31
N VAL A 260 -12.13 13.48 9.63
CA VAL A 260 -11.51 13.99 10.87
C VAL A 260 -10.79 15.28 10.55
N ARG A 261 -11.11 16.34 11.30
CA ARG A 261 -10.52 17.68 11.21
C ARG A 261 -9.70 17.98 12.46
N VAL A 262 -8.50 18.52 12.26
CA VAL A 262 -7.66 19.12 13.31
C VAL A 262 -7.13 20.48 12.89
N SER A 263 -6.92 21.37 13.85
CA SER A 263 -6.09 22.56 13.65
C SER A 263 -4.63 22.20 13.94
N VAL A 264 -3.73 22.59 13.04
CA VAL A 264 -2.29 22.35 13.15
C VAL A 264 -1.57 23.70 13.20
N GLN A 265 -0.73 23.90 14.20
CA GLN A 265 0.04 25.13 14.40
C GLN A 265 1.49 24.77 14.75
N PRO A 266 2.49 25.55 14.30
CA PRO A 266 3.85 25.40 14.82
C PRO A 266 3.90 25.94 16.26
N GLU A 267 4.84 25.45 17.06
CA GLU A 267 5.10 26.03 18.38
C GLU A 267 5.97 27.30 18.31
N GLY A 268 6.80 27.44 17.28
CA GLY A 268 7.65 28.60 17.09
C GLY A 268 7.02 29.74 16.29
N GLY A 269 7.88 30.56 15.70
CA GLY A 269 7.51 31.83 15.08
C GLY A 269 7.00 31.73 13.64
N LEU A 270 7.00 32.88 12.96
CA LEU A 270 6.41 33.05 11.62
C LEU A 270 7.12 32.23 10.53
N ASP A 271 8.41 31.94 10.69
CA ASP A 271 9.17 31.16 9.71
C ASP A 271 8.87 29.66 9.80
N GLU A 272 8.64 29.13 11.00
CA GLU A 272 8.15 27.76 11.18
C GLU A 272 6.74 27.60 10.60
N LEU A 273 5.89 28.63 10.69
CA LEU A 273 4.57 28.62 10.05
C LEU A 273 4.66 28.53 8.53
N LYS A 274 5.60 29.24 7.90
CA LYS A 274 5.85 29.14 6.45
C LYS A 274 6.34 27.75 6.08
N SER A 275 7.29 27.20 6.85
CA SER A 275 7.81 25.85 6.67
C SER A 275 6.71 24.78 6.78
N LEU A 276 5.89 24.87 7.82
CA LEU A 276 4.73 23.99 8.03
C LEU A 276 3.71 24.10 6.90
N ARG A 277 3.41 25.32 6.43
CA ARG A 277 2.51 25.53 5.29
C ARG A 277 3.04 24.85 4.03
N THR A 278 4.36 24.93 3.77
CA THR A 278 5.00 24.21 2.67
C THR A 278 4.88 22.69 2.86
N ALA A 279 5.23 22.16 4.03
CA ALA A 279 5.14 20.73 4.34
C ALA A 279 3.71 20.17 4.21
N LEU A 280 2.70 20.91 4.69
CA LEU A 280 1.29 20.55 4.54
C LEU A 280 0.84 20.55 3.07
N LYS A 281 1.32 21.50 2.26
CA LYS A 281 1.12 21.47 0.81
C LYS A 281 1.77 20.24 0.19
N GLN A 282 2.98 19.87 0.60
CA GLN A 282 3.62 18.62 0.14
C GLN A 282 2.79 17.40 0.46
N LEU A 283 2.35 17.32 1.71
CA LEU A 283 1.59 16.20 2.20
C LEU A 283 0.28 16.03 1.42
N SER A 284 -0.41 17.13 1.09
CA SER A 284 -1.62 17.12 0.24
C SER A 284 -1.36 16.69 -1.21
N VAL A 285 -0.13 16.84 -1.71
CA VAL A 285 0.26 16.38 -3.05
C VAL A 285 0.55 14.88 -3.05
N LEU A 286 1.17 14.37 -1.98
CA LEU A 286 1.53 12.96 -1.84
C LEU A 286 0.36 12.07 -1.41
N ASP A 287 -0.58 12.62 -0.64
CA ASP A 287 -1.78 11.92 -0.18
C ASP A 287 -3.06 12.66 -0.59
N SER A 288 -3.78 12.05 -1.53
CA SER A 288 -5.05 12.53 -2.06
C SER A 288 -6.19 12.57 -1.03
N ASN A 289 -6.06 11.89 0.11
CA ASN A 289 -7.08 11.86 1.17
C ASN A 289 -6.85 12.91 2.25
N ILE A 290 -5.89 13.82 2.04
CA ILE A 290 -5.64 14.95 2.92
C ILE A 290 -6.10 16.23 2.24
N ARG A 291 -6.86 17.04 2.98
CA ARG A 291 -7.18 18.41 2.58
C ARG A 291 -6.65 19.36 3.63
N VAL A 292 -6.08 20.46 3.19
CA VAL A 292 -5.57 21.51 4.07
C VAL A 292 -6.24 22.82 3.67
N VAL A 293 -6.87 23.47 4.63
CA VAL A 293 -7.60 24.74 4.44
C VAL A 293 -7.09 25.74 5.47
N GLU A 294 -6.76 26.94 5.03
CA GLU A 294 -6.48 28.05 5.93
C GLU A 294 -7.81 28.72 6.28
N GLN A 295 -8.14 28.75 7.57
CA GLN A 295 -9.36 29.36 8.09
C GLN A 295 -9.22 30.89 8.17
N GLU A 296 -10.34 31.60 8.30
CA GLU A 296 -10.37 33.07 8.40
C GLU A 296 -9.60 33.60 9.62
N ASN A 297 -9.52 32.81 10.70
CA ASN A 297 -8.73 33.12 11.89
C ASN A 297 -7.21 32.89 11.70
N GLY A 298 -6.78 32.46 10.51
CA GLY A 298 -5.38 32.14 10.18
C GLY A 298 -4.93 30.75 10.63
N GLU A 299 -5.81 29.91 11.17
CA GLU A 299 -5.48 28.54 11.54
C GLU A 299 -5.43 27.61 10.32
N LEU A 300 -4.47 26.67 10.32
CA LEU A 300 -4.39 25.63 9.30
C LEU A 300 -5.22 24.42 9.73
N ALA A 301 -6.38 24.24 9.10
CA ALA A 301 -7.22 23.07 9.27
C ALA A 301 -6.76 21.94 8.35
N MET A 302 -6.38 20.80 8.94
CA MET A 302 -6.07 19.58 8.22
C MET A 302 -7.21 18.58 8.36
N PHE A 303 -7.65 18.01 7.23
CA PHE A 303 -8.70 17.01 7.15
C PHE A 303 -8.10 15.67 6.70
N ALA A 304 -8.46 14.59 7.38
CA ALA A 304 -8.00 13.24 7.12
C ALA A 304 -9.19 12.26 7.08
N ALA A 305 -9.05 11.14 6.36
CA ALA A 305 -10.07 10.08 6.30
C ALA A 305 -10.51 9.48 7.65
N GLY A 306 -9.65 9.52 8.68
CA GLY A 306 -9.92 8.95 10.00
C GLY A 306 -8.77 9.18 10.98
N GLU A 307 -8.91 8.74 12.23
CA GLU A 307 -7.90 8.96 13.29
C GLU A 307 -6.56 8.28 13.00
N VAL A 308 -6.58 7.02 12.56
CA VAL A 308 -5.35 6.28 12.20
C VAL A 308 -4.64 6.94 11.03
N HIS A 309 -5.42 7.42 10.04
CA HIS A 309 -4.89 8.15 8.91
C HIS A 309 -4.25 9.46 9.38
N LEU A 310 -4.93 10.22 10.24
CA LEU A 310 -4.39 11.44 10.85
C LEU A 310 -3.06 11.18 11.58
N GLN A 311 -2.97 10.15 12.42
CA GLN A 311 -1.73 9.79 13.11
C GLN A 311 -0.59 9.49 12.12
N LYS A 312 -0.90 8.78 11.03
CA LYS A 312 0.05 8.49 9.96
C LYS A 312 0.52 9.77 9.25
N CYS A 313 -0.39 10.71 8.99
CA CYS A 313 -0.11 12.01 8.38
C CYS A 313 0.81 12.87 9.25
N LEU A 314 0.53 12.94 10.56
CA LEU A 314 1.38 13.66 11.51
C LEU A 314 2.79 13.04 11.59
N THR A 315 2.88 11.70 11.51
CA THR A 315 4.17 11.01 11.41
C THR A 315 4.91 11.35 10.11
N ASP A 316 4.20 11.55 9.00
CA ASP A 316 4.82 11.97 7.75
C ASP A 316 5.26 13.43 7.78
N LEU A 317 4.51 14.34 8.41
CA LEU A 317 4.97 15.71 8.68
C LEU A 317 6.23 15.73 9.53
N TYR A 318 6.30 14.90 10.56
CA TYR A 318 7.52 14.71 11.36
C TYR A 318 8.70 14.26 10.48
N ASN A 319 8.47 13.30 9.57
CA ASN A 319 9.48 12.84 8.61
C ASN A 319 9.84 13.90 7.55
N MET A 320 9.07 14.98 7.41
CA MET A 320 9.40 16.15 6.61
C MET A 320 10.10 17.24 7.45
N GLY A 321 10.51 16.93 8.68
CA GLY A 321 11.21 17.85 9.59
C GLY A 321 10.30 18.69 10.48
N GLN A 322 8.98 18.47 10.49
CA GLN A 322 8.05 19.23 11.33
C GLN A 322 7.92 18.58 12.72
N SER A 323 8.91 18.81 13.60
CA SER A 323 8.95 18.20 14.94
C SER A 323 8.16 18.94 16.01
N ASN A 324 8.01 20.26 15.87
CA ASN A 324 7.43 21.14 16.89
C ASN A 324 6.05 21.66 16.45
N ILE A 325 5.10 20.73 16.32
CA ILE A 325 3.73 21.06 15.92
C ILE A 325 2.74 20.80 17.07
N LYS A 326 1.88 21.77 17.31
CA LYS A 326 0.71 21.64 18.18
C LYS A 326 -0.51 21.27 17.35
N VAL A 327 -1.19 20.21 17.76
CA VAL A 327 -2.39 19.68 17.08
C VAL A 327 -3.57 19.75 18.04
N SER A 328 -4.71 20.26 17.58
CA SER A 328 -5.96 20.27 18.36
C SER A 328 -6.52 18.87 18.55
N GLU A 329 -7.50 18.73 19.45
CA GLU A 329 -8.30 17.50 19.51
C GLU A 329 -9.00 17.24 18.16
N PRO A 330 -9.09 15.96 17.73
CA PRO A 330 -9.78 15.60 16.50
C PRO A 330 -11.27 15.88 16.62
N SER A 331 -11.82 16.55 15.61
CA SER A 331 -13.23 16.89 15.51
C SER A 331 -13.82 16.41 14.19
N VAL A 332 -15.11 16.13 14.15
CA VAL A 332 -15.82 15.79 12.90
C VAL A 332 -16.61 17.02 12.46
N PRO A 333 -16.51 17.48 11.21
CA PRO A 333 -17.31 18.59 10.72
C PRO A 333 -18.77 18.15 10.63
N PHE A 334 -19.65 18.91 11.26
CA PHE A 334 -21.09 18.74 11.11
C PHE A 334 -21.55 19.42 9.82
N PHE A 335 -22.53 18.82 9.15
CA PHE A 335 -23.23 19.43 8.03
C PHE A 335 -24.66 19.75 8.45
N GLU A 336 -25.15 20.90 8.04
CA GLU A 336 -26.53 21.31 8.26
C GLU A 336 -27.38 20.89 7.05
N THR A 337 -28.61 20.46 7.29
CA THR A 337 -29.59 20.16 6.24
C THR A 337 -30.91 20.84 6.56
N ILE A 338 -31.59 21.33 5.53
CA ILE A 338 -32.94 21.88 5.65
C ILE A 338 -33.92 20.72 5.50
N ILE A 339 -34.80 20.53 6.49
CA ILE A 339 -35.92 19.59 6.40
C ILE A 339 -37.22 20.36 6.14
N SER A 340 -38.09 19.79 5.30
CA SER A 340 -39.43 20.35 5.11
C SER A 340 -40.28 20.10 6.35
N ILE A 341 -41.11 21.08 6.72
CA ILE A 341 -42.05 20.94 7.83
C ILE A 341 -43.22 20.06 7.35
N PRO A 342 -43.54 18.94 8.03
CA PRO A 342 -44.69 18.11 7.67
C PRO A 342 -45.99 18.93 7.77
N GLY A 343 -46.72 19.06 6.66
CA GLY A 343 -48.06 19.67 6.62
C GLY A 343 -48.17 21.08 6.03
N LEU A 344 -47.07 21.69 5.55
CA LEU A 344 -47.14 22.96 4.79
C LEU A 344 -47.09 22.72 3.27
N PRO A 345 -47.98 23.33 2.47
CA PRO A 345 -47.93 23.22 1.02
C PRO A 345 -46.67 23.92 0.46
N ASN A 346 -46.02 23.29 -0.51
CA ASN A 346 -44.70 23.62 -1.10
C ASN A 346 -44.54 25.03 -1.74
N ASN A 347 -45.50 25.95 -1.62
CA ASN A 347 -45.51 27.20 -2.38
C ASN A 347 -44.96 28.45 -1.67
N SER A 348 -44.21 28.29 -0.59
CA SER A 348 -43.49 29.43 0.02
C SER A 348 -42.20 29.00 0.73
N MET A 349 -41.23 28.47 -0.01
CA MET A 349 -39.83 28.50 0.44
C MET A 349 -39.23 29.86 0.05
N GLN A 350 -39.28 30.84 0.94
CA GLN A 350 -38.26 31.89 0.94
C GLN A 350 -37.07 31.39 1.76
N PRO A 351 -35.87 31.23 1.18
CA PRO A 351 -34.71 30.88 1.97
C PRO A 351 -34.37 32.06 2.88
N VAL A 352 -34.47 31.86 4.20
CA VAL A 352 -33.81 32.74 5.16
C VAL A 352 -32.33 32.42 5.07
N VAL A 353 -31.63 33.14 4.19
CA VAL A 353 -30.17 33.07 4.05
C VAL A 353 -29.56 33.78 5.25
N SER A 354 -29.12 33.01 6.25
CA SER A 354 -28.15 33.49 7.22
C SER A 354 -26.77 32.99 6.81
N ILE A 355 -26.09 33.83 6.04
CA ILE A 355 -24.63 33.95 5.84
C ILE A 355 -23.78 32.69 6.13
N CYS A 356 -23.36 32.00 5.07
CA CYS A 356 -21.95 31.64 4.86
C CYS A 356 -21.73 31.28 3.37
N SER A 357 -21.28 32.27 2.60
CA SER A 357 -21.15 32.22 1.15
C SER A 357 -19.80 31.64 0.74
N CYS A 358 -19.61 30.33 0.83
CA CYS A 358 -18.52 29.62 0.14
C CYS A 358 -18.87 28.14 0.15
N LEU A 359 -19.35 27.60 -0.98
CA LEU A 359 -19.41 26.15 -1.35
C LEU A 359 -20.53 25.83 -2.36
N TYR A 360 -21.32 26.82 -2.80
CA TYR A 360 -22.47 26.60 -3.69
C TYR A 360 -22.15 26.04 -5.09
N TYR A 361 -20.88 25.86 -5.46
CA TYR A 361 -20.49 25.31 -6.77
C TYR A 361 -20.19 23.81 -6.77
N GLU A 362 -19.97 23.13 -5.63
CA GLU A 362 -19.64 21.68 -5.63
C GLU A 362 -20.87 20.75 -5.62
N MET A 363 -22.09 21.27 -5.43
CA MET A 363 -23.30 20.44 -5.33
C MET A 363 -23.96 20.06 -6.67
N MET A 364 -23.54 20.63 -7.81
CA MET A 364 -24.16 20.30 -9.11
C MET A 364 -23.49 19.14 -9.87
N GLU A 365 -22.43 18.50 -9.35
CA GLU A 365 -21.82 17.31 -9.97
C GLU A 365 -22.26 15.96 -9.34
N ILE A 366 -23.25 15.96 -8.43
CA ILE A 366 -23.74 14.74 -7.75
C ILE A 366 -25.17 14.35 -8.20
N LEU A 367 -25.59 14.74 -9.41
CA LEU A 367 -26.79 14.18 -10.05
C LEU A 367 -26.48 13.59 -11.43
#